data_AF-W7FRS9-F1
#
_entry.id   AF-W7FRS9-F1
#
_cell.length_a   1.000
_cell.length_b   1.000
_cell.length_c   1.000
_cell.angle_alpha   90.00
_cell.angle_beta   90.00
_cell.angle_gamma   90.00
#
_symmetry.space_group_name_H-M   'P 1'
#
loop_
_entity.id
_entity.type
_entity.pdbx_description
1 polymer ?
#
loop_
_entity_poly.entity_id
_entity_poly.type
_entity_poly.pdbx_seq_one_letter_code
_entity_poly.pdbx_strand_id
1 'polypeptide(L)'
;MALKDATQKNSFNQLCNFLTIKEDEPIVSFKPKHIWRYNMIPYGENNPDTKTFAIPASEKPFRSFALNFTYNNLSGNWGDYVDRRDNKGSLLRPSRYMFTDVLIPTTK
;
A
#
# COMPACT_ATOMS: atom_id res chain seq x y z
N MET A 1 8.50 -32.96 32.57
CA MET A 1 7.77 -33.28 31.32
C MET A 1 6.45 -33.87 31.78
N ALA A 2 5.32 -33.18 31.56
CA ALA A 2 4.06 -33.47 32.26
C ALA A 2 3.63 -34.96 32.19
N LEU A 3 3.79 -35.58 31.03
CA LEU A 3 3.47 -36.99 30.81
C LEU A 3 4.35 -37.92 31.68
N LYS A 4 5.67 -37.69 31.71
CA LYS A 4 6.63 -38.52 32.49
C LYS A 4 6.34 -38.47 33.98
N ASP A 5 6.07 -37.28 34.52
CA ASP A 5 5.81 -37.08 35.95
C ASP A 5 4.46 -37.67 36.38
N ALA A 6 3.45 -37.59 35.52
CA ALA A 6 2.14 -38.18 35.75
C ALA A 6 2.17 -39.72 35.66
N THR A 7 2.96 -40.30 34.74
CA THR A 7 3.13 -41.75 34.64
C THR A 7 3.85 -42.32 35.86
N GLN A 8 4.87 -41.64 36.39
CA GLN A 8 5.57 -42.09 37.59
C GLN A 8 4.71 -42.03 38.85
N LYS A 9 3.86 -41.00 38.97
CA LYS A 9 2.98 -40.80 40.14
C LYS A 9 1.60 -41.45 39.98
N ASN A 10 1.34 -42.07 38.81
CA ASN A 10 0.07 -42.68 38.41
C ASN A 10 -1.15 -41.81 38.77
N SER A 11 -1.06 -40.50 38.53
CA SER A 11 -2.04 -39.53 39.00
C SER A 11 -2.41 -38.53 37.90
N PHE A 12 -3.70 -38.47 37.58
CA PHE A 12 -4.26 -37.53 36.62
C PHE A 12 -4.15 -36.07 37.09
N ASN A 13 -4.24 -35.84 38.41
CA ASN A 13 -4.14 -34.50 38.99
C ASN A 13 -2.78 -33.82 38.71
N GLN A 14 -1.71 -34.60 38.56
CA GLN A 14 -0.41 -34.06 38.17
C GLN A 14 -0.44 -33.45 36.77
N LEU A 15 -1.20 -34.02 35.82
CA LEU A 15 -1.38 -33.44 34.49
C LEU A 15 -2.15 -32.12 34.55
N CYS A 16 -3.20 -32.04 35.37
CA CYS A 16 -3.99 -30.82 35.56
C CYS A 16 -3.14 -29.66 36.11
N ASN A 17 -2.18 -29.95 37.00
CA ASN A 17 -1.27 -28.93 37.53
C ASN A 17 -0.29 -28.36 36.49
N PHE A 18 -0.09 -29.02 35.35
CA PHE A 18 0.67 -28.45 34.22
C PHE A 18 -0.19 -27.58 33.29
N LEU A 19 -1.52 -27.61 33.43
CA LEU A 19 -2.47 -26.79 32.67
C LEU A 19 -2.83 -25.49 33.38
N THR A 20 -2.51 -25.35 34.67
CA THR A 20 -2.72 -24.10 35.40
C THR A 20 -1.82 -23.01 34.84
N ILE A 21 -2.45 -22.00 34.25
CA ILE A 21 -1.80 -20.78 33.76
C ILE A 21 -1.33 -20.00 35.00
N LYS A 22 -0.03 -19.74 35.09
CA LYS A 22 0.52 -18.90 36.17
C LYS A 22 0.10 -17.45 35.92
N GLU A 23 -0.16 -16.70 36.99
CA GLU A 23 -0.51 -15.27 36.88
C GLU A 23 0.58 -14.44 36.18
N ASP A 24 1.83 -14.89 36.25
CA ASP A 24 2.98 -14.26 35.59
C ASP A 24 3.17 -14.64 34.11
N GLU A 25 2.38 -15.58 33.57
CA GLU A 25 2.49 -16.02 32.17
C GLU A 25 1.40 -15.35 31.33
N PRO A 26 1.74 -14.38 30.45
CA PRO A 26 0.76 -13.80 29.55
C PRO A 26 0.19 -14.90 28.64
N ILE A 27 -1.12 -14.87 28.38
CA ILE A 27 -1.74 -15.70 27.35
C ILE A 27 -1.27 -15.16 25.99
N VAL A 28 -0.09 -15.61 25.53
CA VAL A 28 0.67 -14.95 24.45
C VAL A 28 0.09 -15.14 23.04
N SER A 29 -0.99 -15.91 22.85
CA SER A 29 -1.38 -16.40 21.52
C SER A 29 -2.67 -15.82 20.94
N PHE A 30 -3.13 -14.63 21.40
CA PHE A 30 -4.20 -13.94 20.68
C PHE A 30 -3.67 -13.35 19.36
N LYS A 31 -3.84 -14.10 18.26
CA LYS A 31 -3.65 -13.56 16.91
C LYS A 31 -4.96 -12.93 16.45
N PRO A 32 -4.98 -11.65 16.03
CA PRO A 32 -6.19 -11.05 15.48
C PRO A 32 -6.65 -11.84 14.26
N LYS A 33 -7.95 -12.19 14.23
CA LYS A 33 -8.55 -13.01 13.17
C LYS A 33 -8.45 -12.35 11.79
N HIS A 34 -8.46 -11.02 11.75
CA HIS A 34 -8.39 -10.23 10.53
C HIS A 34 -7.41 -9.06 10.72
N ILE A 35 -6.70 -8.72 9.64
CA ILE A 35 -5.77 -7.59 9.60
C ILE A 35 -6.16 -6.75 8.40
N TRP A 36 -6.40 -5.45 8.62
CA TRP A 36 -6.56 -4.46 7.57
C TRP A 36 -5.23 -3.74 7.34
N ARG A 37 -4.89 -3.48 6.07
CA ARG A 37 -3.66 -2.77 5.69
C ARG A 37 -4.02 -1.62 4.75
N TYR A 38 -3.19 -0.59 4.76
CA TYR A 38 -3.38 0.57 3.88
C TYR A 38 -3.49 0.18 2.40
N ASN A 39 -2.67 -0.77 1.93
CA ASN A 39 -2.68 -1.25 0.55
C ASN A 39 -3.96 -1.99 0.14
N MET A 40 -4.89 -2.23 1.07
CA MET A 40 -6.18 -2.82 0.75
C MET A 40 -7.22 -1.75 0.37
N ILE A 41 -6.94 -0.46 0.56
CA ILE A 41 -7.79 0.65 0.10
C ILE A 41 -7.59 0.81 -1.42
N PRO A 42 -8.65 0.71 -2.25
CA PRO A 42 -8.52 0.84 -3.69
C PRO A 42 -8.22 2.29 -4.11
N TYR A 43 -7.44 2.44 -5.17
CA TYR A 43 -7.10 3.72 -5.79
C TYR A 43 -7.07 3.59 -7.32
N GLY A 44 -7.29 4.71 -8.01
CA GLY A 44 -7.12 4.84 -9.46
C GLY A 44 -8.30 5.52 -10.15
N GLU A 45 -8.01 6.45 -11.08
CA GLU A 45 -9.00 7.18 -11.88
C GLU A 45 -9.99 6.24 -12.61
N ASN A 46 -9.46 5.11 -13.09
CA ASN A 46 -10.21 4.12 -13.86
C ASN A 46 -10.48 2.80 -13.13
N ASN A 47 -10.16 2.73 -11.83
CA ASN A 47 -10.42 1.55 -11.03
C ASN A 47 -11.94 1.41 -10.76
N PRO A 48 -12.60 0.29 -11.14
CA PRO A 48 -14.03 0.09 -10.86
C PRO A 48 -14.34 0.00 -9.36
N ASP A 49 -13.38 -0.43 -8.52
CA ASP A 49 -13.59 -0.61 -7.08
C ASP A 49 -13.86 0.71 -6.34
N THR A 50 -13.56 1.85 -6.96
CA THR A 50 -13.81 3.20 -6.42
C THR A 50 -15.08 3.84 -6.98
N LYS A 51 -15.75 3.22 -7.95
CA LYS A 51 -16.87 3.80 -8.70
C LYS A 51 -18.19 3.16 -8.30
N THR A 52 -18.94 3.84 -7.43
CA THR A 52 -20.29 3.44 -7.04
C THR A 52 -21.35 4.04 -7.98
N PHE A 53 -21.43 5.37 -8.01
CA PHE A 53 -22.34 6.15 -8.86
C PHE A 53 -21.57 7.17 -9.70
N ALA A 54 -22.17 7.61 -10.80
CA ALA A 54 -21.56 8.64 -11.65
C ALA A 54 -21.60 10.00 -10.96
N ILE A 55 -20.42 10.62 -10.81
CA ILE A 55 -20.28 11.99 -10.29
C ILE A 55 -20.61 13.00 -11.40
N PRO A 56 -21.50 13.99 -11.17
CA PRO A 56 -21.81 15.05 -12.14
C PRO A 56 -20.58 15.82 -12.61
N ALA A 57 -20.56 16.26 -13.86
CA ALA A 57 -19.41 16.98 -14.43
C ALA A 57 -19.12 18.32 -13.73
N SER A 58 -20.16 19.01 -13.25
CA SER A 58 -20.04 20.29 -12.52
C SER A 58 -19.36 20.15 -11.16
N GLU A 59 -19.30 18.94 -10.59
CA GLU A 59 -18.63 18.68 -9.30
C GLU A 59 -17.19 18.19 -9.48
N LYS A 60 -16.76 17.88 -10.70
CA LYS A 60 -15.40 17.40 -10.97
C LYS A 60 -14.42 18.58 -11.03
N PRO A 61 -13.20 18.41 -10.48
CA PRO A 61 -12.18 19.43 -10.55
C PRO A 61 -11.67 19.61 -11.98
N PHE A 62 -11.24 20.83 -12.31
CA PHE A 62 -10.56 21.12 -13.58
C PHE A 62 -9.07 20.76 -13.52
N ARG A 63 -8.53 20.27 -14.63
CA ARG A 63 -7.08 20.17 -14.86
C ARG A 63 -6.53 21.56 -15.20
N SER A 64 -5.29 21.84 -14.78
CA SER A 64 -4.61 23.07 -15.18
C SER A 64 -4.48 23.18 -16.70
N PHE A 65 -4.51 24.41 -17.23
CA PHE A 65 -4.44 24.69 -18.67
C PHE A 65 -3.32 25.68 -18.97
N ALA A 66 -2.41 25.29 -19.86
CA ALA A 66 -1.37 26.18 -20.40
C ALA A 66 -1.18 25.89 -21.89
N LEU A 67 -1.38 26.92 -22.71
CA LEU A 67 -1.20 26.86 -24.16
C LEU A 67 -0.65 28.19 -24.67
N ASN A 68 0.57 28.19 -25.18
CA ASN A 68 1.17 29.31 -25.87
C ASN A 68 2.14 28.81 -26.95
N PHE A 69 2.81 29.75 -27.64
CA PHE A 69 3.72 29.44 -28.74
C PHE A 69 5.01 28.74 -28.30
N THR A 70 5.43 28.86 -27.04
CA THR A 70 6.73 28.37 -26.55
C THR A 70 6.62 27.10 -25.71
N TYR A 71 5.49 26.88 -25.02
CA TYR A 71 5.21 25.68 -24.24
C TYR A 71 3.71 25.42 -24.09
N ASN A 72 3.37 24.18 -23.74
CA ASN A 72 2.01 23.79 -23.35
C ASN A 72 2.03 22.60 -22.38
N ASN A 73 0.91 22.35 -21.70
CA ASN A 73 0.73 21.18 -20.82
C ASN A 73 -0.27 20.14 -21.40
N LEU A 74 -0.52 20.22 -22.72
CA LEU A 74 -1.49 19.39 -23.44
C LEU A 74 -0.83 18.21 -24.16
N SER A 75 0.44 18.33 -24.54
CA SER A 75 1.18 17.31 -25.28
C SER A 75 1.59 16.08 -24.43
N GLY A 76 1.26 16.07 -23.14
CA GLY A 76 1.66 15.01 -22.22
C GLY A 76 0.86 15.03 -20.92
N ASN A 77 0.97 13.94 -20.16
CA ASN A 77 0.34 13.78 -18.86
C ASN A 77 1.38 13.29 -17.84
N TRP A 78 1.34 13.86 -16.63
CA TRP A 78 2.22 13.52 -15.51
C TRP A 78 1.59 12.49 -14.56
N GLY A 79 0.32 12.15 -14.77
CA GLY A 79 -0.45 11.28 -13.90
C GLY A 79 -0.89 11.98 -12.62
N ASP A 80 -1.43 11.19 -11.70
CA ASP A 80 -1.84 11.65 -10.38
C ASP A 80 -0.68 11.63 -9.40
N TYR A 81 -0.94 12.02 -8.14
CA TYR A 81 0.10 12.02 -7.11
C TYR A 81 0.70 10.63 -6.84
N VAL A 82 -0.15 9.60 -6.88
CA VAL A 82 0.21 8.20 -6.65
C VAL A 82 0.58 7.53 -7.98
N ASP A 83 -0.34 7.48 -8.93
CA ASP A 83 -0.15 6.82 -10.24
C ASP A 83 0.52 7.76 -11.26
N ARG A 84 1.76 8.14 -10.97
CA ARG A 84 2.57 9.03 -11.81
C ARG A 84 2.95 8.39 -13.14
N ARG A 85 3.10 9.22 -14.16
CA ARG A 85 3.49 8.80 -15.51
C ARG A 85 4.51 9.74 -16.12
N ASP A 86 5.31 9.21 -17.02
CA ASP A 86 6.24 10.00 -17.81
C ASP A 86 5.49 10.85 -18.85
N ASN A 87 5.73 12.15 -18.83
CA ASN A 87 5.10 13.08 -19.76
C ASN A 87 5.64 12.98 -21.20
N LYS A 88 6.77 12.30 -21.42
CA LYS A 88 7.35 12.07 -22.76
C LYS A 88 7.03 10.65 -23.27
N GLY A 89 6.71 10.58 -24.56
CA GLY A 89 6.53 9.31 -25.28
C GLY A 89 7.85 8.53 -25.40
N SER A 90 7.76 7.22 -25.62
CA SER A 90 8.90 6.28 -25.61
C SER A 90 10.09 6.71 -26.49
N LEU A 91 9.83 7.28 -27.66
CA LEU A 91 10.85 7.74 -28.62
C LEU A 91 11.70 8.91 -28.09
N LEU A 92 11.13 9.76 -27.22
CA LEU A 92 11.78 10.97 -26.72
C LEU A 92 12.38 10.80 -25.32
N ARG A 93 12.10 9.69 -24.63
CA ARG A 93 12.63 9.44 -23.28
C ARG A 93 14.16 9.36 -23.24
N PRO A 94 14.84 8.69 -24.19
CA PRO A 94 16.30 8.64 -24.19
C PRO A 94 16.95 10.01 -24.36
N SER A 95 16.29 10.92 -25.08
CA SER A 95 16.76 12.28 -25.36
C SER A 95 16.14 13.34 -24.45
N ARG A 96 15.65 12.97 -23.25
CA ARG A 96 14.95 13.90 -22.34
C ARG A 96 15.72 15.19 -22.08
N TYR A 97 17.04 15.09 -21.94
CA TYR A 97 17.92 16.23 -21.66
C TYR A 97 17.88 17.31 -22.75
N MET A 98 17.42 16.99 -23.96
CA MET A 98 17.24 17.98 -25.04
C MET A 98 15.99 18.85 -24.86
N PHE A 99 15.12 18.52 -23.90
CA PHE A 99 13.85 19.21 -23.64
C PHE A 99 13.81 19.87 -22.26
N THR A 100 14.96 20.25 -21.73
CA THR A 100 15.12 20.90 -20.42
C THR A 100 16.13 22.04 -20.53
N ASP A 101 15.79 23.22 -20.03
CA ASP A 101 16.75 24.34 -19.97
C ASP A 101 17.88 24.07 -18.97
N VAL A 102 17.59 23.30 -17.92
CA VAL A 102 18.54 22.90 -16.88
C VAL A 102 18.38 21.41 -16.59
N LEU A 103 19.50 20.68 -16.51
CA LEU A 103 19.54 19.27 -16.15
C LEU A 103 20.44 19.04 -14.94
N ILE A 104 19.90 18.40 -13.92
CA ILE A 104 20.66 17.86 -12.78
C ILE A 104 20.65 16.33 -12.93
N PRO A 105 21.80 15.69 -13.23
CA PRO A 105 21.87 14.25 -13.42
C PRO A 105 21.76 13.49 -12.10
N THR A 106 21.49 12.18 -12.17
CA THR A 106 21.46 11.30 -10.99
C THR A 106 22.87 11.07 -10.45
N THR A 107 23.01 11.00 -9.13
CA THR A 107 24.18 10.36 -8.51
C THR A 107 24.10 8.86 -8.75
N LYS A 108 25.22 8.24 -9.11
CA LYS A 108 25.32 6.80 -9.32
C LYS A 108 26.19 6.14 -8.27
#